data_AF-A0A378WXV3-F1
#
_entry.id   AF-A0A378WXV3-F1
#
_cell.length_a   1.000
_cell.length_b   1.000
_cell.length_c   1.000
_cell.angle_alpha   90.00
_cell.angle_beta   90.00
_cell.angle_gamma   90.00
#
_symmetry.space_group_name_H-M   'P 1'
#
loop_
_entity.id
_entity.type
_entity.pdbx_description
1 polymer ?
#
loop_
_entity_poly.entity_id
_entity_poly.type
_entity_poly.pdbx_seq_one_letter_code
_entity_poly.pdbx_strand_id
1 'polypeptide(L)'
;MSTTTIVVIVVVVVVAILVIAALARVAVAQRKEHRRAEAAEIRDKATERSHEVGRRQALADETAAKARAASAEADIKAAQAAGLKEQAAAHHNEAATSRDELTQEFRRADKVDPDARTREPGKEAEPGRTSGADAPRSDVPRNDVRRNDTAEGR
;
A
#
# COMPACT_ATOMS: atom_id res chain seq x y z
N MET A 1 83.16 22.03 40.93
CA MET A 1 81.72 21.76 41.12
C MET A 1 81.57 20.92 42.37
N SER A 2 80.99 21.49 43.43
CA SER A 2 80.88 20.82 44.74
C SER A 2 79.83 19.72 44.69
N THR A 3 80.09 18.56 45.28
CA THR A 3 79.16 17.42 45.37
C THR A 3 77.80 17.84 45.93
N THR A 4 77.79 18.81 46.85
CA THR A 4 76.57 19.44 47.40
C THR A 4 75.70 20.09 46.34
N THR A 5 76.28 20.78 45.36
CA THR A 5 75.54 21.41 44.26
C THR A 5 74.88 20.37 43.37
N ILE A 6 75.58 19.26 43.10
CA ILE A 6 75.05 18.15 42.30
C ILE A 6 73.87 17.49 43.03
N VAL A 7 73.99 17.23 44.34
CA VAL A 7 72.92 16.64 45.15
C VAL A 7 71.68 17.53 45.19
N VAL A 8 71.84 18.84 45.36
CA VAL A 8 70.71 19.79 45.36
C VAL A 8 69.99 19.81 44.01
N ILE A 9 70.73 19.82 42.90
CA ILE A 9 70.13 19.80 41.55
C ILE A 9 69.34 18.51 41.34
N VAL A 10 69.88 17.35 41.73
CA VAL A 10 69.19 16.06 41.60
C VAL A 10 67.89 16.05 42.41
N VAL A 11 67.89 16.55 43.65
CA VAL A 11 66.68 16.63 44.48
C VAL A 11 65.63 17.54 43.84
N VAL A 12 66.02 18.71 43.33
CA VAL A 12 65.11 19.64 42.65
C VAL A 12 64.49 19.00 41.40
N VAL A 13 65.27 18.28 40.61
CA VAL A 13 64.78 17.57 39.42
C VAL A 13 63.79 16.47 39.79
N VAL A 14 64.06 15.70 40.84
CA VAL A 14 63.14 14.65 41.32
C VAL A 14 61.82 15.26 41.80
N VAL A 15 61.87 16.34 42.57
CA VAL A 15 60.67 17.06 43.03
C VAL A 15 59.87 17.61 41.85
N ALA A 16 60.55 18.19 40.85
CA ALA A 16 59.90 18.70 39.64
C ALA A 16 59.19 17.57 38.87
N ILE A 17 59.82 16.41 38.72
CA ILE A 17 59.21 15.25 38.05
C ILE A 17 57.98 14.75 38.82
N LEU A 18 58.03 14.71 40.16
CA LEU A 18 56.89 14.31 40.98
C LEU A 18 55.70 15.26 40.86
N VAL A 19 55.95 16.57 40.79
CA VAL A 19 54.92 17.59 40.59
C VAL A 19 54.28 17.45 39.21
N ILE A 20 55.07 17.27 38.16
CA ILE A 20 54.57 17.07 36.79
C ILE A 20 53.73 15.78 36.70
N ALA A 21 54.17 14.69 37.34
CA ALA A 21 53.43 13.44 37.38
C ALA A 21 52.09 13.56 38.13
N ALA A 22 52.04 14.34 39.22
CA ALA A 22 50.82 14.60 39.97
C ALA A 22 49.80 15.40 39.14
N LEU A 23 50.25 16.46 38.46
CA LEU A 23 49.40 17.28 37.59
C LEU A 23 48.84 16.47 36.40
N ALA A 24 49.66 15.59 35.81
CA ALA A 24 49.23 14.72 34.72
C ALA A 24 48.13 13.74 35.15
N ARG A 25 48.20 13.18 36.38
CA ARG A 25 47.15 12.27 36.89
C ARG A 25 45.81 12.98 37.08
N VAL A 26 45.81 14.21 37.58
CA VAL A 26 44.58 15.00 37.77
C VAL A 26 43.93 15.33 36.42
N ALA A 27 44.72 15.72 35.42
CA ALA A 27 44.21 16.01 34.07
C ALA A 27 43.59 14.77 33.39
N VAL A 28 44.16 13.58 33.61
CA VAL A 28 43.62 12.31 33.07
C VAL A 28 42.35 11.88 33.82
N ALA A 29 42.26 12.12 35.12
CA ALA A 29 41.07 11.82 35.93
C ALA A 29 39.86 12.66 35.48
N GLN A 30 40.05 13.97 35.26
CA GLN A 30 39.01 14.88 34.75
C GLN A 30 38.48 14.46 33.37
N ARG A 31 39.36 13.96 32.49
CA ARG A 31 38.96 13.44 31.17
C ARG A 31 38.16 12.13 31.23
N LYS A 32 38.24 11.36 32.32
CA LYS A 32 37.42 10.14 32.49
C LYS A 32 35.98 10.44 32.90
N GLU A 33 35.74 11.51 33.65
CA GLU A 33 34.37 11.95 34.00
C GLU A 33 33.62 12.50 32.79
N HIS A 34 34.28 13.32 31.96
CA HIS A 34 33.68 13.83 30.72
C HIS A 34 33.26 12.72 29.74
N ARG A 35 34.05 11.64 29.62
CA ARG A 35 33.72 10.48 28.76
C ARG A 35 32.57 9.64 29.30
N ARG A 36 32.32 9.65 30.62
CA ARG A 36 31.14 8.97 31.21
C ARG A 36 29.85 9.74 30.94
N ALA A 37 29.91 11.08 30.96
CA ALA A 37 28.77 11.93 30.65
C ALA A 37 28.35 11.81 29.17
N GLU A 38 29.30 11.81 28.23
CA GLU A 38 29.01 11.61 26.80
C GLU A 38 28.36 10.24 26.52
N ALA A 39 28.81 9.19 27.22
CA ALA A 39 28.23 7.85 27.05
C ALA A 39 26.78 7.75 27.58
N ALA A 40 26.43 8.50 28.63
CA ALA A 40 25.06 8.59 29.12
C ALA A 40 24.17 9.38 28.15
N GLU A 41 24.67 10.51 27.64
CA GLU A 41 23.93 11.35 26.68
C GLU A 41 23.65 10.63 25.36
N ILE A 42 24.59 9.80 24.88
CA ILE A 42 24.40 8.97 23.68
C ILE A 42 23.35 7.88 23.93
N ARG A 43 23.28 7.28 25.14
CA ARG A 43 22.26 6.27 25.48
C ARG A 43 20.86 6.89 25.58
N ASP A 44 20.75 8.08 26.15
CA ASP A 44 19.48 8.79 26.25
C ASP A 44 18.97 9.20 24.85
N LYS A 45 19.84 9.78 24.02
CA LYS A 45 19.52 10.12 22.62
C LYS A 45 19.16 8.88 21.78
N ALA A 46 19.83 7.75 21.99
CA ALA A 46 19.50 6.50 21.31
C ALA A 46 18.13 5.94 21.75
N THR A 47 17.79 6.05 23.03
CA THR A 47 16.50 5.62 23.57
C THR A 47 15.37 6.47 23.01
N GLU A 48 15.54 7.80 22.96
CA GLU A 48 14.55 8.71 22.39
C GLU A 48 14.30 8.44 20.90
N ARG A 49 15.36 8.24 20.11
CA ARG A 49 15.25 7.86 18.70
C ARG A 49 14.60 6.49 18.50
N SER A 50 14.84 5.53 19.40
CA SER A 50 14.22 4.20 19.33
C SER A 50 12.70 4.24 19.53
N HIS A 51 12.20 5.16 20.38
CA HIS A 51 10.77 5.36 20.54
C HIS A 51 10.11 5.91 19.27
N GLU A 52 10.76 6.83 18.56
CA GLU A 52 10.24 7.39 17.31
C GLU A 52 10.20 6.34 16.19
N VAL A 53 11.27 5.55 16.04
CA VAL A 53 11.33 4.45 15.08
C VAL A 53 10.29 3.37 15.43
N GLY A 54 10.13 3.04 16.71
CA GLY A 54 9.12 2.08 17.18
C GLY A 54 7.69 2.50 16.84
N ARG A 55 7.35 3.79 16.97
CA ARG A 55 6.02 4.30 16.57
C ARG A 55 5.80 4.20 15.06
N ARG A 56 6.81 4.55 14.25
CA ARG A 56 6.72 4.43 12.78
C ARG A 56 6.60 2.97 12.34
N GLN A 57 7.33 2.07 12.99
CA GLN A 57 7.23 0.64 12.74
C GLN A 57 5.84 0.10 13.10
N ALA A 58 5.28 0.49 14.25
CA ALA A 58 3.93 0.09 14.65
C ALA A 58 2.86 0.55 13.65
N LEU A 59 2.95 1.80 13.16
CA LEU A 59 2.04 2.30 12.12
C LEU A 59 2.20 1.57 10.78
N ALA A 60 3.43 1.21 10.41
CA ALA A 60 3.70 0.43 9.21
C ALA A 60 3.12 -0.99 9.33
N ASP A 61 3.29 -1.64 10.48
CA ASP A 61 2.76 -2.97 10.75
C ASP A 61 1.23 -2.97 10.82
N GLU A 62 0.62 -1.95 11.42
CA GLU A 62 -0.84 -1.74 11.42
C GLU A 62 -1.37 -1.53 10.00
N THR A 63 -0.70 -0.70 9.20
CA THR A 63 -1.07 -0.45 7.80
C THR A 63 -0.93 -1.72 6.96
N ALA A 64 0.13 -2.50 7.16
CA ALA A 64 0.34 -3.76 6.47
C ALA A 64 -0.70 -4.81 6.86
N ALA A 65 -1.08 -4.88 8.14
CA ALA A 65 -2.15 -5.76 8.62
C ALA A 65 -3.51 -5.36 8.01
N LYS A 66 -3.83 -4.05 8.01
CA LYS A 66 -5.05 -3.52 7.41
C LYS A 66 -5.13 -3.77 5.91
N ALA A 67 -4.01 -3.64 5.19
CA ALA A 67 -3.93 -3.96 3.77
C ALA A 67 -4.23 -5.44 3.52
N ARG A 68 -3.64 -6.36 4.30
CA ARG A 68 -3.91 -7.80 4.18
C ARG A 68 -5.37 -8.13 4.45
N ALA A 69 -5.99 -7.50 5.46
CA ALA A 69 -7.41 -7.69 5.75
C ALA A 69 -8.29 -7.21 4.58
N ALA A 70 -8.02 -6.02 4.05
CA ALA A 70 -8.75 -5.47 2.90
C ALA A 70 -8.60 -6.34 1.64
N SER A 71 -7.40 -6.87 1.38
CA SER A 71 -7.17 -7.81 0.26
C SER A 71 -7.97 -9.10 0.43
N ALA A 72 -7.99 -9.70 1.62
CA ALA A 72 -8.77 -10.91 1.87
C ALA A 72 -10.27 -10.68 1.65
N GLU A 73 -10.81 -9.54 2.08
CA GLU A 73 -12.20 -9.18 1.80
C GLU A 73 -12.49 -8.98 0.31
N ALA A 74 -11.54 -8.39 -0.43
CA ALA A 74 -11.65 -8.21 -1.87
C ALA A 74 -11.65 -9.55 -2.60
N ASP A 75 -10.80 -10.51 -2.18
CA ASP A 75 -10.74 -11.85 -2.76
C ASP A 75 -12.04 -12.62 -2.55
N ILE A 76 -12.65 -12.52 -1.36
CA ILE A 76 -13.97 -13.11 -1.09
C ILE A 76 -15.04 -12.52 -2.01
N LYS A 77 -15.07 -11.19 -2.16
CA LYS A 77 -16.03 -10.51 -3.05
C LYS A 77 -15.79 -10.89 -4.52
N ALA A 78 -14.52 -11.02 -4.94
CA ALA A 78 -14.17 -11.43 -6.29
C ALA A 78 -14.64 -12.86 -6.58
N ALA A 79 -14.46 -13.79 -5.62
CA ALA A 79 -14.96 -15.16 -5.74
C ALA A 79 -16.49 -15.21 -5.82
N GLN A 80 -17.21 -14.41 -5.02
CA GLN A 80 -18.67 -14.32 -5.10
C GLN A 80 -19.13 -13.77 -6.46
N ALA A 81 -18.47 -12.72 -6.95
CA ALA A 81 -18.78 -12.15 -8.26
C ALA A 81 -18.49 -13.14 -9.39
N ALA A 82 -17.41 -13.92 -9.30
CA ALA A 82 -17.12 -14.99 -10.25
C ALA A 82 -18.21 -16.07 -10.23
N GLY A 83 -18.68 -16.48 -9.05
CA GLY A 83 -19.77 -17.44 -8.90
C GLY A 83 -21.09 -16.96 -9.53
N LEU A 84 -21.45 -15.69 -9.34
CA LEU A 84 -22.63 -15.09 -9.96
C LEU A 84 -22.50 -14.99 -11.48
N LYS A 85 -21.31 -14.66 -11.99
CA LYS A 85 -21.04 -14.63 -13.44
C LYS A 85 -21.18 -16.01 -14.07
N GLU A 86 -20.68 -17.05 -13.41
CA GLU A 86 -20.82 -18.42 -13.89
C GLU A 86 -22.29 -18.85 -13.96
N GLN A 87 -23.08 -18.53 -12.93
CA GLN A 87 -24.53 -18.79 -12.94
C GLN A 87 -25.24 -18.03 -14.07
N ALA A 88 -24.89 -16.76 -14.29
CA ALA A 88 -25.44 -15.99 -15.40
C ALA A 88 -25.05 -16.58 -16.76
N ALA A 89 -23.80 -17.04 -16.92
CA ALA A 89 -23.35 -17.71 -18.13
C ALA A 89 -24.08 -19.04 -18.36
N ALA A 90 -24.32 -19.82 -17.30
CA ALA A 90 -25.09 -21.06 -17.37
C ALA A 90 -26.53 -20.80 -17.84
N HIS A 91 -27.23 -19.83 -17.24
CA HIS A 91 -28.58 -19.45 -17.67
C HIS A 91 -28.62 -18.93 -19.11
N HIS A 92 -27.61 -18.16 -19.54
CA HIS A 92 -27.52 -17.69 -20.91
C HIS A 92 -27.35 -18.86 -21.89
N ASN A 93 -26.50 -19.83 -21.56
CA ASN A 93 -26.29 -21.02 -22.39
C ASN A 93 -27.55 -21.90 -22.45
N GLU A 94 -28.25 -22.07 -21.34
CA GLU A 94 -29.54 -22.77 -21.28
C GLU A 94 -30.57 -22.08 -22.19
N ALA A 95 -30.72 -20.77 -22.06
CA ALA A 95 -31.63 -20.00 -22.90
C ALA A 95 -31.26 -20.05 -24.40
N ALA A 96 -29.96 -20.04 -24.73
CA ALA A 96 -29.49 -20.21 -26.10
C ALA A 96 -29.85 -21.61 -26.64
N THR A 97 -29.66 -22.64 -25.83
CA THR A 97 -30.01 -24.03 -26.18
C THR A 97 -31.51 -24.18 -26.41
N SER A 98 -32.37 -23.64 -25.54
CA SER A 98 -33.82 -23.67 -25.75
C SER A 98 -34.24 -22.96 -27.03
N ARG A 99 -33.59 -21.83 -27.38
CA ARG A 99 -33.87 -21.13 -28.64
C ARG A 99 -33.48 -21.97 -29.86
N ASP A 100 -32.35 -22.66 -29.80
CA ASP A 100 -31.91 -23.55 -30.87
C ASP A 100 -32.85 -24.75 -31.04
N GLU A 101 -33.31 -25.33 -29.93
CA GLU A 101 -34.31 -26.42 -29.92
C GLU A 101 -35.64 -25.97 -30.54
N LEU A 102 -36.18 -24.82 -30.11
CA LEU A 102 -37.40 -24.24 -30.68
C LEU A 102 -37.23 -23.98 -32.18
N THR A 103 -36.09 -23.42 -32.60
CA THR A 103 -35.81 -23.17 -34.01
C THR A 103 -35.77 -24.46 -34.83
N GLN A 104 -35.21 -25.54 -34.27
CA GLN A 104 -35.25 -26.86 -34.92
C GLN A 104 -36.66 -27.44 -35.01
N GLU A 105 -37.48 -27.24 -33.98
CA GLU A 105 -38.86 -27.70 -33.95
C GLU A 105 -39.72 -26.96 -34.98
N PHE A 106 -39.59 -25.63 -35.08
CA PHE A 106 -40.23 -24.84 -36.15
C PHE A 106 -39.80 -25.31 -37.54
N ARG A 107 -38.49 -25.50 -37.78
CA ARG A 107 -38.02 -26.05 -39.08
C ARG A 107 -38.60 -27.44 -39.38
N ARG A 108 -38.81 -28.28 -38.36
CA ARG A 108 -39.42 -29.59 -38.52
C ARG A 108 -40.90 -29.47 -38.84
N ALA A 109 -41.62 -28.57 -38.18
CA ALA A 109 -43.01 -28.27 -38.46
C ALA A 109 -43.19 -27.78 -39.91
N ASP A 110 -42.39 -26.80 -40.34
CA ASP A 110 -42.41 -26.26 -41.71
C ASP A 110 -42.14 -27.33 -42.77
N LYS A 111 -41.34 -28.35 -42.45
CA LYS A 111 -41.03 -29.44 -43.38
C LYS A 111 -42.18 -30.42 -43.57
N VAL A 112 -43.04 -30.56 -42.56
CA VAL A 112 -44.19 -31.49 -42.57
C VAL A 112 -45.45 -30.77 -43.05
N ASP A 113 -45.55 -29.46 -42.85
CA ASP A 113 -46.67 -28.64 -43.25
C ASP A 113 -46.82 -28.62 -44.80
N PRO A 114 -47.91 -29.16 -45.36
CA PRO A 114 -48.17 -29.13 -46.79
C PRO A 114 -48.41 -27.70 -47.31
N ASP A 115 -48.89 -26.78 -46.47
CA ASP A 115 -49.19 -25.39 -46.83
C ASP A 115 -47.91 -24.53 -46.86
N ALA A 116 -46.85 -24.94 -46.16
CA ALA A 116 -45.56 -24.24 -46.12
C ALA A 116 -44.86 -24.20 -47.49
N ARG A 117 -45.13 -25.16 -48.39
CA ARG A 117 -44.59 -25.12 -49.78
C ARG A 117 -45.19 -24.00 -50.63
N THR A 118 -46.33 -23.44 -50.22
CA THR A 118 -47.05 -22.38 -50.92
C THR A 118 -46.65 -20.98 -50.48
N ARG A 119 -45.97 -20.86 -49.32
CA ARG A 119 -45.35 -19.61 -48.85
C ARG A 119 -43.93 -19.53 -49.36
N GLU A 120 -43.71 -18.88 -50.50
CA GLU A 120 -42.35 -18.53 -50.94
C GLU A 120 -41.68 -17.59 -49.92
N PRO A 121 -40.39 -17.79 -49.59
CA PRO A 121 -39.64 -16.90 -48.71
C PRO A 121 -39.22 -15.64 -49.49
N GLY A 122 -40.15 -14.70 -49.64
CA GLY A 122 -39.84 -13.47 -50.38
C GLY A 122 -40.82 -12.30 -50.19
N LYS A 123 -41.97 -12.52 -49.53
CA LYS A 123 -42.95 -11.46 -49.33
C LYS A 123 -43.64 -11.66 -47.98
N GLU A 124 -43.08 -11.06 -46.93
CA GLU A 124 -43.79 -10.58 -45.74
C GLU A 124 -42.79 -10.38 -44.60
N ALA A 125 -42.21 -9.18 -44.55
CA ALA A 125 -41.92 -8.44 -43.32
C ALA A 125 -41.17 -7.16 -43.71
N GLU A 126 -41.88 -6.14 -44.20
CA GLU A 126 -41.46 -4.78 -43.90
C GLU A 126 -41.86 -4.52 -42.44
N PRO A 127 -40.92 -4.36 -41.50
CA PRO A 127 -41.27 -3.79 -40.22
C PRO A 127 -41.47 -2.29 -40.46
N GLY A 128 -42.72 -1.85 -40.34
CA GLY A 128 -43.08 -0.44 -40.38
C GLY A 128 -42.14 0.36 -39.49
N ARG A 129 -41.41 1.29 -40.12
CA ARG A 129 -40.64 2.33 -39.44
C ARG A 129 -41.62 3.21 -38.65
N THR A 130 -41.92 2.83 -37.41
CA THR A 130 -42.41 3.79 -36.42
C THR A 130 -41.21 4.58 -35.93
N SER A 131 -41.02 5.72 -36.58
CA SER A 131 -40.30 6.88 -36.08
C SER A 131 -40.81 7.22 -34.68
N GLY A 132 -40.15 6.71 -33.65
CA GLY A 132 -40.35 7.06 -32.25
C GLY A 132 -38.99 7.42 -31.68
N ALA A 133 -38.70 8.72 -31.66
CA ALA A 133 -37.54 9.29 -31.02
C ALA A 133 -37.57 8.98 -29.51
N ASP A 134 -36.59 8.23 -29.02
CA ASP A 134 -36.11 8.37 -27.65
C ASP A 134 -34.72 7.72 -27.53
N ALA A 135 -33.70 8.53 -27.82
CA ALA A 135 -32.34 8.22 -27.41
C ALA A 135 -32.19 8.65 -25.94
N PRO A 136 -31.87 7.76 -24.99
CA PRO A 136 -31.50 8.21 -23.65
C PRO A 136 -30.16 8.95 -23.75
N ARG A 137 -30.21 10.27 -23.62
CA ARG A 137 -29.01 11.09 -23.43
C ARG A 137 -28.29 10.59 -22.19
N SER A 138 -27.07 10.13 -22.40
CA SER A 138 -26.13 9.77 -21.34
C SER A 138 -25.61 11.05 -20.70
N ASP A 139 -26.46 11.72 -19.91
CA ASP A 139 -26.03 12.81 -19.04
C ASP A 139 -25.38 12.17 -17.80
N VAL A 140 -24.08 11.90 -17.89
CA VAL A 140 -23.23 11.65 -16.72
C VAL A 140 -22.74 13.01 -16.24
N PRO A 141 -23.19 13.55 -15.09
CA PRO A 141 -22.55 14.71 -14.50
C PRO A 141 -21.19 14.23 -13.97
N ARG A 142 -20.12 14.60 -14.67
CA ARG A 142 -18.78 14.64 -14.09
C ARG A 142 -18.81 15.75 -13.03
N ASN A 143 -19.18 15.39 -11.81
CA ASN A 143 -19.04 16.30 -10.68
C ASN A 143 -17.60 16.15 -10.17
N ASP A 144 -16.78 17.10 -10.62
CA ASP A 144 -15.41 17.29 -10.20
C ASP A 144 -15.38 17.54 -8.69
N VAL A 145 -14.86 16.58 -7.92
CA VAL A 145 -14.49 16.80 -6.52
C VAL A 145 -13.29 17.75 -6.51
N ARG A 146 -13.59 19.05 -6.53
CA ARG A 146 -12.63 20.12 -6.31
C ARG A 146 -12.23 20.07 -4.83
N ARG A 147 -11.18 19.32 -4.57
CA ARG A 147 -10.45 19.27 -3.30
C ARG A 147 -9.85 20.66 -3.04
N ASN A 148 -10.59 21.52 -2.35
CA ASN A 148 -10.11 22.79 -1.85
C ASN A 148 -9.32 22.54 -0.55
N ASP A 149 -8.11 22.02 -0.69
CA ASP A 149 -7.11 22.06 0.38
C ASP A 149 -6.33 23.37 0.24
N THR A 150 -6.88 24.46 0.79
CA THR A 150 -6.08 25.66 1.10
C THR A 150 -5.85 25.68 2.59
N ALA A 151 -4.84 24.93 3.01
CA ALA A 151 -4.16 25.14 4.27
C ALA A 151 -3.13 26.26 4.07
N GLU A 152 -3.56 27.51 4.15
CA GLU A 152 -2.66 28.63 4.44
C GLU A 152 -2.82 29.02 5.91
N GLY A 153 -1.93 28.45 6.71
CA GLY A 153 -1.70 28.82 8.09
C GLY A 153 -0.21 28.77 8.36
N ARG A 154 0.52 29.78 7.90
CA ARG A 154 1.82 30.23 8.41
C ARG A 154 2.03 31.71 8.10
#